data_AF-A0A1F5L3B3-F1
#
_entry.id   AF-A0A1F5L3B3-F1
#
_cell.length_a   1.000
_cell.length_b   1.000
_cell.length_c   1.000
_cell.angle_alpha   90.00
_cell.angle_beta   90.00
_cell.angle_gamma   90.00
#
_symmetry.space_group_name_H-M   'P 1'
#
loop_
_entity.id
_entity.type
_entity.pdbx_description
1 polymer ?
#
loop_
_entity_poly.entity_id
_entity_poly.type
_entity_poly.pdbx_seq_one_letter_code
_entity_poly.pdbx_strand_id
1 'polypeptide(L)'
;MRTATKLSQLSTLVAKKSAVEDILDAYNSHISDRKCLPFYFNRRAAVMLATDGVFSNNSVAPSLAYITFDKIQTLRKKHVYTPPYKRVNEIVNAPGLRIRQKRLDSLEPQNPAEDPYIVTILIALAQEQRRRRQQQEGSYFCVFCNNYFARSDNLRDHYAVCAERGDSGIPEWFTEVGSDTLVNYVP
;
A
#
# COMPACT_ATOMS: atom_id res chain seq x y z
N MET A 1 -5.58 -0.34 28.53
CA MET A 1 -5.16 -1.69 28.98
C MET A 1 -6.19 -2.82 28.78
N ARG A 2 -7.50 -2.57 28.60
CA ARG A 2 -8.52 -3.66 28.42
C ARG A 2 -8.57 -4.30 27.02
N THR A 3 -8.00 -3.65 25.99
CA THR A 3 -8.03 -4.12 24.59
C THR A 3 -6.92 -5.14 24.29
N ALA A 4 -5.71 -4.93 24.81
CA ALA A 4 -4.58 -5.87 24.67
C ALA A 4 -4.89 -7.26 25.26
N THR A 5 -5.61 -7.33 26.38
CA THR A 5 -6.03 -8.59 27.02
C THR A 5 -7.10 -9.35 26.22
N LYS A 6 -7.85 -8.68 25.34
CA LYS A 6 -8.82 -9.34 24.43
C LYS A 6 -8.14 -10.00 23.23
N LEU A 7 -6.97 -9.50 22.81
CA LEU A 7 -6.17 -10.08 21.73
C LEU A 7 -5.52 -11.41 22.14
N SER A 8 -5.18 -11.56 23.43
CA SER A 8 -4.56 -12.77 23.98
C SER A 8 -5.53 -13.91 24.29
N GLN A 9 -6.84 -13.68 24.23
CA GLN A 9 -7.86 -14.72 24.45
C GLN A 9 -8.30 -15.39 23.14
N LEU A 10 -8.89 -16.59 23.24
CA LEU A 10 -9.58 -17.29 22.16
C LEU A 10 -10.82 -16.47 21.71
N SER A 11 -10.57 -15.42 20.95
CA SER A 11 -11.58 -14.53 20.37
C SER A 11 -11.70 -14.79 18.87
N THR A 12 -12.89 -14.53 18.32
CA THR A 12 -13.16 -14.72 16.90
C THR A 12 -12.27 -13.82 16.04
N LEU A 13 -12.01 -14.20 14.78
CA LEU A 13 -11.23 -13.38 13.84
C LEU A 13 -11.77 -11.93 13.75
N VAL A 14 -13.09 -11.78 13.82
CA VAL A 14 -13.79 -10.48 13.86
C VAL A 14 -13.40 -9.67 15.09
N ALA A 15 -13.40 -10.29 16.28
CA ALA A 15 -13.02 -9.63 17.52
C ALA A 15 -11.53 -9.24 17.54
N LYS A 16 -10.65 -10.09 17.01
CA LYS A 16 -9.21 -9.77 16.88
C LYS A 16 -9.00 -8.58 15.93
N LYS A 17 -9.69 -8.57 14.80
CA LYS A 17 -9.63 -7.47 13.85
C LYS A 17 -10.13 -6.16 14.45
N SER A 18 -11.30 -6.17 15.10
CA SER A 18 -11.85 -5.00 15.79
C SER A 18 -10.90 -4.51 16.88
N ALA A 19 -10.27 -5.39 17.66
CA ALA A 19 -9.31 -4.98 18.67
C ALA A 19 -8.04 -4.35 18.08
N VAL A 20 -7.57 -4.81 16.90
CA VAL A 20 -6.47 -4.16 16.17
C VAL A 20 -6.90 -2.77 15.69
N GLU A 21 -8.10 -2.64 15.12
CA GLU A 21 -8.66 -1.35 14.70
C GLU A 21 -8.74 -0.37 15.88
N ASP A 22 -9.30 -0.79 17.02
CA ASP A 22 -9.39 0.02 18.24
C ASP A 22 -8.02 0.51 18.74
N ILE A 23 -7.00 -0.35 18.67
CA ILE A 23 -5.64 -0.01 19.07
C ILE A 23 -5.06 1.01 18.10
N LEU A 24 -5.19 0.79 16.79
CA LEU A 24 -4.59 1.64 15.77
C LEU A 24 -5.26 3.01 15.70
N ASP A 25 -6.57 3.09 15.93
CA ASP A 25 -7.29 4.36 16.05
C ASP A 25 -6.75 5.20 17.21
N ALA A 26 -6.35 4.59 18.33
CA ALA A 26 -5.71 5.30 19.44
C ALA A 26 -4.35 5.92 19.07
N TYR A 27 -3.73 5.49 17.97
CA TYR A 27 -2.50 6.05 17.40
C TYR A 27 -2.76 6.85 16.11
N ASN A 28 -3.98 7.34 15.88
CA ASN A 28 -4.40 8.09 14.69
C ASN A 28 -4.16 7.34 13.37
N SER A 29 -4.12 6.00 13.41
CA SER A 29 -3.94 5.16 12.23
C SER A 29 -5.29 4.62 11.81
N HIS A 30 -5.94 5.33 10.88
CA HIS A 30 -7.28 5.00 10.44
C HIS A 30 -7.27 3.94 9.35
N ILE A 31 -8.28 3.07 9.38
CA ILE A 31 -8.49 2.08 8.34
C ILE A 31 -8.77 2.77 7.01
N SER A 32 -8.09 2.32 5.95
CA SER A 32 -8.40 2.71 4.59
C SER A 32 -9.47 1.79 4.00
N ASP A 33 -10.32 2.33 3.13
CA ASP A 33 -11.34 1.53 2.40
C ASP A 33 -10.71 0.39 1.58
N ARG A 34 -9.42 0.51 1.24
CA ARG A 34 -8.67 -0.50 0.51
C ARG A 34 -8.18 -1.60 1.45
N LYS A 35 -8.54 -2.85 1.13
CA LYS A 35 -8.03 -4.06 1.81
C LYS A 35 -6.92 -4.77 1.03
N CYS A 36 -6.50 -4.20 -0.09
CA CYS A 36 -5.49 -4.80 -0.96
C CYS A 36 -4.41 -3.78 -1.31
N LEU A 37 -3.17 -4.27 -1.44
CA LEU A 37 -2.02 -3.47 -1.85
C LEU A 37 -1.56 -3.88 -3.24
N PRO A 38 -1.35 -2.93 -4.17
CA PRO A 38 -0.75 -3.25 -5.45
C PRO A 38 0.73 -3.61 -5.26
N PHE A 39 1.12 -4.78 -5.73
CA PHE A 39 2.51 -5.19 -5.83
C PHE A 39 2.97 -4.99 -7.27
N TYR A 40 4.02 -4.19 -7.43
CA TYR A 40 4.60 -3.86 -8.72
C TYR A 40 5.84 -4.71 -8.97
N PHE A 41 5.91 -5.28 -10.17
CA PHE A 41 7.10 -5.94 -10.70
C PHE A 41 7.41 -5.33 -12.06
N ASN A 42 8.67 -4.96 -12.29
CA ASN A 42 9.11 -4.31 -13.52
C ASN A 42 8.21 -3.09 -13.92
N ARG A 43 7.93 -2.22 -12.94
CA ARG A 43 7.08 -1.01 -13.09
C ARG A 43 5.62 -1.27 -13.52
N ARG A 44 5.16 -2.52 -13.49
CA ARG A 44 3.76 -2.91 -13.79
C ARG A 44 3.11 -3.52 -12.56
N ALA A 45 1.82 -3.24 -12.35
CA ALA A 45 1.06 -3.88 -11.28
C ALA A 45 0.94 -5.37 -11.59
N ALA A 46 1.64 -6.21 -10.83
CA ALA A 46 1.72 -7.64 -11.07
C ALA A 46 0.60 -8.39 -10.33
N VAL A 47 0.28 -7.97 -9.10
CA VAL A 47 -0.77 -8.60 -8.30
C VAL A 47 -1.33 -7.63 -7.27
N MET A 48 -2.60 -7.80 -6.91
CA MET A 48 -3.21 -7.16 -5.74
C MET A 48 -3.06 -8.09 -4.54
N LEU A 49 -2.18 -7.74 -3.60
CA LEU A 49 -1.98 -8.50 -2.38
C LEU A 49 -3.16 -8.28 -1.44
N ALA A 50 -3.87 -9.35 -1.09
CA ALA A 50 -4.97 -9.30 -0.16
C ALA A 50 -4.44 -9.21 1.27
N THR A 51 -5.00 -8.28 2.04
CA THR A 51 -4.70 -8.07 3.47
C THR A 51 -6.00 -8.06 4.26
N ASP A 52 -5.92 -8.15 5.60
CA ASP A 52 -7.09 -8.02 6.47
C ASP A 52 -7.42 -6.56 6.76
N GLY A 53 -6.46 -5.65 6.61
CA GLY A 53 -6.64 -4.20 6.66
C GLY A 53 -5.39 -3.44 6.20
N VAL A 54 -5.60 -2.25 5.65
CA VAL A 54 -4.54 -1.28 5.34
C VAL A 54 -4.87 -0.01 6.09
N PHE A 55 -3.88 0.60 6.73
CA PHE A 55 -4.07 1.76 7.59
C PHE A 55 -3.13 2.90 7.17
N SER A 56 -3.60 4.12 7.43
CA SER A 56 -2.91 5.35 7.08
C SER A 56 -2.96 6.29 8.28
N ASN A 57 -1.86 6.98 8.58
CA ASN A 57 -1.83 8.01 9.62
C ASN A 57 -1.73 9.39 8.97
N ASN A 58 -2.88 10.06 8.80
CA ASN A 58 -3.02 11.41 8.22
C ASN A 58 -2.23 11.66 6.92
N SER A 59 -1.82 10.58 6.25
CA SER A 59 -1.02 10.58 5.05
C SER A 59 -1.87 10.06 3.91
N VAL A 60 -1.62 10.57 2.70
CA VAL A 60 -2.21 10.06 1.47
C VAL A 60 -1.71 8.65 1.15
N ALA A 61 -0.62 8.21 1.78
CA ALA A 61 -0.03 6.90 1.58
C ALA A 61 -0.33 5.93 2.74
N PRO A 62 -0.56 4.65 2.45
CA PRO A 62 -0.70 3.64 3.49
C PRO A 62 0.61 3.46 4.25
N SER A 63 0.54 3.50 5.57
CA SER A 63 1.69 3.36 6.47
C SER A 63 1.81 1.96 7.07
N LEU A 64 0.68 1.26 7.20
CA LEU A 64 0.62 -0.04 7.87
C LEU A 64 -0.32 -1.00 7.11
N ALA A 65 0.02 -2.28 7.15
CA ALA A 65 -0.85 -3.36 6.68
C ALA A 65 -0.96 -4.44 7.74
N TYR A 66 -2.15 -5.02 7.84
CA TYR A 66 -2.49 -6.07 8.77
C TYR A 66 -2.93 -7.32 8.01
N ILE A 67 -2.37 -8.46 8.39
CA ILE A 67 -2.79 -9.77 7.88
C ILE A 67 -2.62 -10.81 8.98
N THR A 68 -3.55 -11.76 9.05
CA THR A 68 -3.48 -12.90 9.95
C THR A 68 -2.82 -14.11 9.28
N PHE A 69 -2.18 -14.98 10.07
CA PHE A 69 -1.62 -16.23 9.56
C PHE A 69 -2.69 -17.15 8.96
N ASP A 70 -3.92 -17.15 9.50
CA ASP A 70 -5.06 -17.89 8.93
C ASP A 70 -5.42 -17.39 7.53
N LYS A 71 -5.33 -16.07 7.31
CA LYS A 71 -5.54 -15.47 5.99
C LYS A 71 -4.44 -15.88 5.02
N ILE A 72 -3.17 -15.84 5.44
CA ILE A 72 -2.02 -16.31 4.64
C ILE A 72 -2.22 -17.77 4.24
N GLN A 73 -2.56 -18.63 5.20
CA GLN A 73 -2.86 -20.05 4.96
C GLN A 73 -3.99 -20.24 3.95
N THR A 74 -5.05 -19.44 4.06
CA THR A 74 -6.16 -19.48 3.10
C THR A 74 -5.72 -19.08 1.70
N LEU A 75 -4.91 -18.03 1.57
CA LEU A 75 -4.35 -17.59 0.29
C LEU A 75 -3.45 -18.65 -0.34
N ARG A 76 -2.60 -19.29 0.48
CA ARG A 76 -1.71 -20.38 0.05
C ARG A 76 -2.51 -21.60 -0.43
N LYS A 77 -3.51 -22.05 0.35
CA LYS A 77 -4.42 -23.13 -0.05
C LYS A 77 -5.14 -22.80 -1.36
N LYS A 78 -5.66 -21.58 -1.50
CA LYS A 78 -6.31 -21.14 -2.74
C LYS A 78 -5.34 -21.25 -3.91
N HIS A 79 -4.09 -20.79 -3.78
CA HIS A 79 -3.10 -20.89 -4.86
C HIS A 79 -2.77 -22.34 -5.25
N VAL A 80 -2.65 -23.24 -4.27
CA VAL A 80 -2.27 -24.64 -4.51
C VAL A 80 -3.43 -25.48 -5.07
N TYR A 81 -4.65 -25.25 -4.56
CA TYR A 81 -5.81 -26.08 -4.87
C TYR A 81 -6.71 -25.50 -5.96
N THR A 82 -6.55 -24.24 -6.37
CA THR A 82 -7.32 -23.70 -7.51
C THR A 82 -6.71 -24.20 -8.82
N PRO A 83 -7.41 -25.05 -9.59
CA PRO A 83 -6.92 -25.47 -10.90
C PRO A 83 -6.94 -24.28 -11.88
N PRO A 84 -6.02 -24.24 -12.87
CA PRO A 84 -5.96 -23.17 -13.87
C PRO A 84 -7.21 -23.09 -14.76
N TYR A 85 -8.01 -24.16 -14.81
CA TYR A 85 -9.31 -24.21 -15.50
C TYR A 85 -10.33 -24.84 -14.56
N LYS A 86 -11.53 -24.23 -14.46
CA LYS A 86 -12.67 -24.81 -13.72
C LYS A 86 -13.07 -26.12 -14.38
N ARG A 87 -12.54 -27.24 -13.89
CA ARG A 87 -13.08 -28.55 -14.26
C ARG A 87 -14.40 -28.72 -13.53
N VAL A 88 -15.48 -28.45 -14.25
CA VAL A 88 -16.82 -28.93 -13.89
C VAL A 88 -16.66 -30.45 -13.78
N ASN A 89 -16.78 -31.01 -12.58
CA ASN A 89 -16.57 -32.43 -12.25
C ASN A 89 -15.10 -32.88 -12.07
N GLU A 90 -14.30 -32.14 -11.29
CA GLU A 90 -12.97 -32.62 -10.88
C GLU A 90 -13.11 -33.89 -10.00
N ILE A 91 -13.02 -35.06 -10.62
CA ILE A 91 -12.86 -36.34 -9.91
C ILE A 91 -11.59 -36.21 -9.09
N VAL A 92 -11.75 -36.21 -7.77
CA VAL A 92 -10.67 -36.06 -6.81
C VAL A 92 -9.75 -37.27 -6.92
N ASN A 93 -8.59 -37.11 -7.54
CA ASN A 93 -7.58 -38.16 -7.62
C ASN A 93 -6.69 -38.15 -6.37
N ALA A 94 -6.72 -39.23 -5.58
CA ALA A 94 -5.93 -39.32 -4.35
C ALA A 94 -4.42 -39.02 -4.53
N PRO A 95 -3.75 -39.44 -5.63
CA PRO A 95 -2.36 -39.06 -5.88
C PRO A 95 -2.19 -37.54 -6.12
N GLY A 96 -3.08 -36.93 -6.89
CA GLY A 96 -3.02 -35.49 -7.17
C GLY A 96 -3.24 -34.65 -5.92
N LEU A 97 -4.13 -35.09 -5.01
CA LEU A 97 -4.27 -34.48 -3.69
C LEU A 97 -2.98 -34.55 -2.87
N ARG A 98 -2.31 -35.71 -2.82
CA ARG A 98 -1.03 -35.86 -2.10
C ARG A 98 0.05 -34.93 -2.66
N ILE A 99 0.12 -34.78 -3.98
CA ILE A 99 1.05 -33.84 -4.63
C ILE A 99 0.72 -32.40 -4.25
N ARG A 100 -0.56 -32.00 -4.30
CA ARG A 100 -0.99 -30.66 -3.88
C ARG A 100 -0.69 -30.42 -2.39
N GLN A 101 -0.93 -31.39 -1.52
CA GLN A 101 -0.62 -31.25 -0.09
C GLN A 101 0.88 -31.10 0.14
N LYS A 102 1.73 -31.95 -0.45
CA LYS A 102 3.19 -31.79 -0.37
C LYS A 102 3.66 -30.42 -0.85
N ARG A 103 3.03 -29.89 -1.91
CA ARG A 103 3.30 -28.53 -2.40
C ARG A 103 2.87 -27.47 -1.39
N LEU A 104 1.71 -27.61 -0.76
CA LEU A 104 1.26 -26.70 0.29
C LEU A 104 2.26 -26.68 1.45
N ASP A 105 2.67 -27.86 1.93
CA ASP A 105 3.62 -28.01 3.02
C ASP A 105 4.98 -27.38 2.65
N SER A 106 5.43 -27.54 1.40
CA SER A 106 6.68 -26.93 0.92
C SER A 106 6.65 -25.40 0.84
N LEU A 107 5.47 -24.79 0.80
CA LEU A 107 5.28 -23.34 0.74
C LEU A 107 5.12 -22.70 2.12
N GLU A 108 4.98 -23.52 3.17
CA GLU A 108 4.88 -23.05 4.55
C GLU A 108 6.28 -22.90 5.15
N PRO A 109 6.64 -21.71 5.65
CA PRO A 109 7.93 -21.51 6.29
C PRO A 109 7.98 -22.24 7.65
N GLN A 110 9.16 -22.67 8.07
CA GLN A 110 9.35 -23.22 9.42
C GLN A 110 9.10 -22.15 10.51
N ASN A 111 9.50 -20.91 10.22
CA ASN A 111 9.26 -19.76 11.08
C ASN A 111 8.19 -18.85 10.46
N PRO A 112 7.00 -18.70 11.06
CA PRO A 112 5.94 -17.83 10.55
C PRO A 112 6.36 -16.36 10.37
N ALA A 113 7.34 -15.87 11.15
CA ALA A 113 7.83 -14.50 11.02
C ALA A 113 8.62 -14.27 9.72
N GLU A 114 9.15 -15.33 9.12
CA GLU A 114 9.92 -15.31 7.87
C GLU A 114 9.05 -15.63 6.65
N ASP A 115 7.72 -15.55 6.80
CA ASP A 115 6.80 -15.89 5.73
C ASP A 115 6.97 -14.95 4.51
N PRO A 116 7.16 -15.50 3.28
CA PRO A 116 7.27 -14.71 2.06
C PRO A 116 6.08 -13.76 1.82
N TYR A 117 4.89 -14.07 2.33
CA TYR A 117 3.73 -13.17 2.25
C TYR A 117 3.94 -11.89 3.06
N ILE A 118 4.66 -11.93 4.18
CA ILE A 118 4.95 -10.75 5.00
C ILE A 118 5.88 -9.81 4.23
N VAL A 119 7.00 -10.32 3.71
CA VAL A 119 7.97 -9.48 2.97
C VAL A 119 7.36 -8.88 1.70
N THR A 120 6.51 -9.63 0.99
CA THR A 120 5.82 -9.10 -0.21
C THR A 120 4.87 -7.95 0.13
N ILE A 121 4.15 -8.02 1.26
CA ILE A 121 3.33 -6.92 1.77
C ILE A 121 4.19 -5.70 2.13
N LEU A 122 5.33 -5.90 2.80
CA LEU A 122 6.25 -4.82 3.14
C LEU A 122 6.80 -4.11 1.89
N ILE A 123 7.18 -4.88 0.86
CA ILE A 123 7.61 -4.33 -0.43
C ILE A 123 6.46 -3.55 -1.08
N ALA A 124 5.25 -4.09 -1.11
CA ALA A 124 4.10 -3.41 -1.70
C ALA A 124 3.76 -2.09 -0.98
N LEU A 125 3.84 -2.06 0.35
CA LEU A 125 3.70 -0.83 1.14
C LEU A 125 4.75 0.20 0.75
N ALA A 126 6.03 -0.18 0.73
CA ALA A 126 7.12 0.72 0.36
C ALA A 126 6.96 1.26 -1.07
N GLN A 127 6.50 0.42 -2.00
CA GLN A 127 6.22 0.82 -3.38
C GLN A 127 5.09 1.85 -3.44
N GLU A 128 3.96 1.61 -2.77
CA GLU A 128 2.84 2.54 -2.74
C GLU A 128 3.24 3.88 -2.08
N GLN A 129 3.96 3.82 -0.95
CA GLN A 129 4.48 5.02 -0.29
C GLN A 129 5.38 5.84 -1.22
N ARG A 130 6.32 5.20 -1.92
CA ARG A 130 7.19 5.89 -2.88
C ARG A 130 6.40 6.51 -4.02
N ARG A 131 5.40 5.82 -4.56
CA ARG A 131 4.55 6.34 -5.64
C ARG A 131 3.75 7.56 -5.20
N ARG A 132 3.21 7.55 -3.99
CA ARG A 132 2.44 8.69 -3.44
C ARG A 132 3.33 9.89 -3.17
N ARG A 133 4.53 9.68 -2.62
CA ARG A 133 5.52 10.76 -2.47
C ARG A 133 5.86 11.36 -3.82
N GLN A 134 6.14 10.56 -4.84
CA GLN A 134 6.41 11.06 -6.19
C GLN A 134 5.22 11.81 -6.81
N GLN A 135 3.98 11.45 -6.48
CA GLN A 135 2.80 12.19 -6.93
C GLN A 135 2.63 13.54 -6.20
N GLN A 136 3.00 13.61 -4.92
CA GLN A 136 2.96 14.84 -4.12
C GLN A 136 4.14 15.78 -4.42
N GLU A 137 5.37 15.25 -4.49
CA GLU A 137 6.57 15.99 -4.89
C GLU A 137 6.52 16.40 -6.37
N GLY A 138 5.74 15.68 -7.19
CA GLY A 138 5.52 15.99 -8.59
C GLY A 138 4.43 17.04 -8.85
N SER A 139 3.70 17.51 -7.82
CA SER A 139 2.72 18.58 -7.99
C SER A 139 3.33 19.93 -7.65
N TYR A 140 3.74 20.67 -8.67
CA TYR A 140 4.14 22.07 -8.59
C TYR A 140 2.88 22.92 -8.67
N PHE A 141 2.77 24.02 -7.91
CA PHE A 141 1.60 24.90 -8.01
C PHE A 141 1.99 26.35 -8.28
N CYS A 142 1.14 27.07 -9.00
CA CYS A 142 1.32 28.50 -9.22
C CYS A 142 0.88 29.27 -7.98
N VAL A 143 1.78 30.07 -7.41
CA VAL A 143 1.47 30.89 -6.22
C VAL A 143 0.40 31.96 -6.46
N PHE A 144 0.17 32.37 -7.71
CA PHE A 144 -0.80 33.41 -8.05
C PHE A 144 -2.22 32.85 -8.19
N CYS A 145 -2.40 31.76 -8.95
CA CYS A 145 -3.72 31.19 -9.27
C CYS A 145 -3.99 29.81 -8.65
N ASN A 146 -3.07 29.28 -7.86
CA ASN A 146 -3.14 27.98 -7.18
C ASN A 146 -3.40 26.76 -8.09
N ASN A 147 -3.14 26.88 -9.41
CA ASN A 147 -3.21 25.78 -10.34
C ASN A 147 -2.04 24.81 -10.14
N TYR A 148 -2.30 23.51 -10.28
CA TYR A 148 -1.31 22.44 -10.10
C TYR A 148 -0.78 21.92 -11.44
N PHE A 149 0.50 21.57 -11.45
CA PHE A 149 1.27 21.12 -12.60
C PHE A 149 2.08 19.88 -12.23
N ALA A 150 2.11 18.89 -13.13
CA ALA A 150 2.81 17.62 -12.89
C ALA A 150 4.35 17.71 -13.04
N ARG A 151 4.87 18.84 -13.51
CA ARG A 151 6.30 19.08 -13.77
C ARG A 151 6.65 20.56 -13.58
N SER A 152 7.90 20.85 -13.24
CA SER A 152 8.39 22.21 -12.97
C SER A 152 8.49 23.09 -14.22
N ASP A 153 8.77 22.49 -15.38
CA ASP A 153 8.77 23.17 -16.68
C ASP A 153 7.38 23.65 -17.07
N ASN A 154 6.35 22.81 -16.88
CA ASN A 154 4.96 23.22 -17.10
C ASN A 154 4.54 24.37 -16.18
N LEU A 155 4.98 24.39 -14.91
CA LEU A 155 4.75 25.52 -14.01
C LEU A 155 5.49 26.78 -14.51
N ARG A 156 6.72 26.63 -14.99
CA ARG A 156 7.53 27.75 -15.53
C ARG A 156 6.86 28.38 -16.75
N ASP A 157 6.41 27.56 -17.69
CA ASP A 157 5.70 28.02 -18.89
C ASP A 157 4.37 28.70 -18.52
N HIS A 158 3.68 28.18 -17.49
CA HIS A 158 2.48 28.80 -16.97
C HIS A 158 2.72 30.21 -16.42
N TYR A 159 3.83 30.48 -15.72
CA TYR A 159 4.10 31.82 -15.19
C TYR A 159 4.11 32.90 -16.28
N ALA A 160 4.50 32.58 -17.52
CA ALA A 160 4.49 33.54 -18.62
C ALA A 160 3.07 33.93 -19.08
N VAL A 161 2.08 33.07 -18.85
CA VAL A 161 0.69 33.24 -19.33
C VAL A 161 -0.34 33.29 -18.19
N CYS A 162 0.11 33.38 -16.94
CA CYS A 162 -0.76 33.37 -15.78
C CYS A 162 -1.57 34.67 -15.70
N ALA A 163 -2.89 34.58 -15.93
CA ALA A 163 -3.79 35.74 -15.90
C ALA A 163 -3.81 36.45 -14.54
N GLU A 164 -3.63 35.70 -13.44
CA GLU A 164 -3.66 36.24 -12.07
C GLU A 164 -2.31 36.80 -11.61
N ARG A 165 -1.23 36.62 -12.40
CA ARG A 165 0.10 37.16 -12.10
C ARG A 165 0.18 38.67 -12.36
N GLY A 166 -0.48 39.14 -13.42
CA GLY A 166 -0.36 40.52 -13.90
C GLY A 166 1.10 40.92 -14.18
N ASP A 167 1.47 42.13 -13.78
CA ASP A 167 2.83 42.69 -13.95
C ASP A 167 3.84 42.24 -12.87
N SER A 168 3.44 41.32 -11.98
CA SER A 168 4.32 40.82 -10.93
C SER A 168 5.51 40.05 -11.55
N GLY A 169 6.73 40.35 -11.12
CA GLY A 169 7.92 39.59 -11.51
C GLY A 169 7.80 38.09 -11.16
N ILE A 170 8.61 37.24 -11.81
CA ILE A 170 8.74 35.84 -11.36
C ILE A 170 9.34 35.91 -9.95
N PRO A 171 8.81 35.16 -8.96
CA PRO A 171 9.37 35.18 -7.62
C PRO A 171 10.87 34.82 -7.63
N GLU A 172 11.67 35.61 -6.92
CA GLU A 172 13.14 35.54 -6.92
C GLU A 172 13.68 34.17 -6.48
N TRP A 173 12.95 33.46 -5.60
CA TRP A 173 13.26 32.09 -5.17
C TRP A 173 13.16 31.04 -6.28
N PHE A 174 12.60 31.39 -7.45
CA PHE A 174 12.52 30.50 -8.60
C PHE A 174 13.80 30.54 -9.47
N THR A 175 14.67 31.53 -9.29
CA THR A 175 15.80 31.79 -10.18
C THR A 175 17.13 31.12 -9.79
N GLU A 176 17.22 30.46 -8.63
CA GLU A 176 18.46 29.77 -8.22
C GLU A 176 18.17 28.47 -7.46
N VAL A 177 17.96 27.36 -8.16
CA VAL A 177 18.55 26.06 -7.74
C VAL A 177 18.58 25.10 -8.91
N GLY A 178 19.78 24.79 -9.37
CA GLY A 178 20.04 23.59 -10.14
C GLY A 178 19.77 22.36 -9.28
N SER A 179 18.83 21.53 -9.73
CA SER A 179 18.72 20.07 -9.57
C SER A 179 18.88 19.37 -8.21
N ASP A 180 19.31 20.00 -7.12
CA ASP A 180 19.43 19.32 -5.83
C ASP A 180 19.17 20.29 -4.67
N THR A 181 18.32 19.86 -3.74
CA THR A 181 18.03 20.41 -2.40
C THR A 181 17.05 21.59 -2.25
N LEU A 182 16.12 21.37 -1.29
CA LEU A 182 15.25 22.31 -0.56
C LEU A 182 13.94 22.75 -1.22
N VAL A 183 12.96 21.84 -1.17
CA VAL A 183 11.55 22.23 -1.10
C VAL A 183 11.31 22.86 0.28
N ASN A 184 11.40 24.18 0.36
CA ASN A 184 10.98 24.91 1.56
C ASN A 184 9.45 24.92 1.63
N TYR A 185 8.96 24.26 2.67
CA TYR A 185 7.62 24.41 3.23
C TYR A 185 7.38 25.88 3.61
N VAL A 186 6.21 26.41 3.28
CA VAL A 186 5.61 27.57 3.97
C VAL A 186 4.24 27.11 4.50
N PRO A 187 3.83 27.47 5.73
CA PRO A 187 2.74 26.84 6.48
C PRO A 187 1.36 26.95 5.85
#